data_AF-A0A1C5FJB9-F1
#
_entry.id   AF-A0A1C5FJB9-F1
#
_cell.length_a   1.000
_cell.length_b   1.000
_cell.length_c   1.000
_cell.angle_alpha   90.00
_cell.angle_beta   90.00
_cell.angle_gamma   90.00
#
_symmetry.space_group_name_H-M   'P 1'
#
loop_
_entity.id
_entity.type
_entity.pdbx_description
1 polymer ?
#
loop_
_entity_poly.entity_id
_entity_poly.type
_entity_poly.pdbx_seq_one_letter_code
_entity_poly.pdbx_strand_id
1 'polypeptide(L)' 'MRAALFVTCVNDAVYPSTGIATVRLLERLGVEVDFPEAQSCCGQPQFNTG' A
#
# COMPACT_ATOMS: atom_id res chain seq x y z
N MET A 1 -17.70 1.78 0.32
CA MET A 1 -16.71 1.43 1.38
C MET A 1 -15.50 2.33 1.17
N ARG A 2 -14.81 2.77 2.23
CA ARG A 2 -13.60 3.61 2.14
C ARG A 2 -12.41 2.91 2.78
N ALA A 3 -11.23 3.00 2.16
CA ALA A 3 -10.00 2.42 2.68
C ALA A 3 -8.80 3.36 2.49
N ALA A 4 -7.95 3.47 3.51
CA ALA A 4 -6.64 4.09 3.38
C ALA A 4 -5.61 3.03 2.98
N LEU A 5 -4.94 3.19 1.84
CA LEU A 5 -3.96 2.24 1.35
C LEU A 5 -2.58 2.51 1.96
N PHE A 6 -2.14 1.63 2.84
CA PHE A 6 -0.75 1.59 3.31
C PHE A 6 0.06 0.65 2.42
N VAL A 7 0.77 1.21 1.42
CA VAL A 7 1.40 0.43 0.36
C VAL A 7 2.68 -0.28 0.81
N THR A 8 3.33 0.19 1.88
CA THR A 8 4.65 -0.24 2.38
C THR A 8 5.83 0.11 1.46
N CYS A 9 7.03 0.21 2.03
CA CYS A 9 8.25 0.57 1.29
C CYS A 9 8.66 -0.47 0.24
N VAL A 10 8.43 -1.76 0.50
CA VAL A 10 8.81 -2.83 -0.43
C VAL A 10 7.97 -2.74 -1.69
N ASN A 11 6.65 -2.58 -1.54
CA ASN A 11 5.76 -2.52 -2.68
C ASN A 11 5.93 -1.21 -3.46
N ASP A 12 6.21 -0.10 -2.78
CA ASP A 12 6.42 1.20 -3.44
C ASP A 12 7.76 1.27 -4.19
N ALA A 13 8.85 0.84 -3.54
CA ALA A 13 10.19 0.99 -4.09
C ALA A 13 10.62 -0.19 -4.99
N VAL A 14 10.15 -1.42 -4.72
CA VAL A 14 10.62 -2.63 -5.40
C VAL A 14 9.58 -3.19 -6.38
N TYR A 15 8.28 -3.08 -6.06
CA TYR A 15 7.19 -3.65 -6.87
C TYR A 15 6.04 -2.67 -7.13
N PRO A 16 6.30 -1.45 -7.66
CA PRO A 16 5.29 -0.37 -7.74
C PRO A 16 4.04 -0.74 -8.54
N SER A 17 4.17 -1.62 -9.54
CA SER A 17 3.05 -2.13 -10.33
C SER A 17 1.99 -2.83 -9.48
N THR A 18 2.38 -3.49 -8.40
CA THR A 18 1.47 -4.18 -7.48
C THR A 18 0.62 -3.17 -6.72
N GLY A 19 1.19 -2.05 -6.25
CA GLY A 19 0.45 -0.98 -5.59
C GLY A 19 -0.61 -0.38 -6.51
N ILE A 20 -0.23 -0.08 -7.76
CA ILE A 20 -1.14 0.44 -8.79
C ILE A 20 -2.26 -0.56 -9.12
N ALA A 21 -1.93 -1.85 -9.25
CA ALA A 21 -2.92 -2.90 -9.52
C ALA A 21 -3.92 -3.05 -8.38
N THR A 22 -3.47 -2.95 -7.13
CA THR A 22 -4.33 -2.98 -5.94
C THR A 22 -5.34 -1.81 -5.96
N VAL A 23 -4.89 -0.58 -6.22
CA VAL A 23 -5.79 0.59 -6.32
C VAL A 23 -6.85 0.34 -7.40
N ARG A 24 -6.43 -0.03 -8.62
CA ARG A 24 -7.34 -0.29 -9.75
C ARG A 24 -8.38 -1.36 -9.44
N LEU A 25 -7.97 -2.43 -8.76
CA LEU A 25 -8.87 -3.52 -8.38
C LEU A 25 -9.90 -3.04 -7.34
N LEU A 26 -9.46 -2.31 -6.31
CA LEU A 26 -10.32 -1.79 -5.25
C LEU A 26 -11.34 -0.79 -5.80
N GLU A 27 -10.91 0.14 -6.66
CA GLU A 27 -11.80 1.10 -7.32
C GLU A 27 -12.84 0.39 -8.20
N ARG A 28 -12.45 -0.64 -8.95
CA ARG A 28 -13.38 -1.46 -9.75
C ARG A 28 -14.44 -2.16 -8.89
N LEU A 29 -14.12 -2.48 -7.65
CA LEU A 29 -15.05 -3.09 -6.69
C LEU A 29 -15.88 -2.06 -5.91
N GLY A 30 -15.76 -0.76 -6.23
CA GLY A 30 -16.51 0.31 -5.57
C GLY A 30 -15.95 0.73 -4.21
N VAL A 31 -14.66 0.46 -3.97
CA VAL A 31 -13.94 0.97 -2.81
C VAL A 31 -13.31 2.32 -3.17
N GLU A 32 -13.60 3.34 -2.37
CA GLU A 32 -12.89 4.61 -2.44
C GLU A 32 -11.55 4.45 -1.70
N VAL A 33 -10.44 4.70 -2.40
CA VAL A 33 -9.09 4.48 -1.90
C VAL A 33 -8.40 5.82 -1.68
N ASP A 34 -8.02 6.09 -0.43
CA ASP A 34 -7.21 7.25 -0.06
C ASP A 34 -5.75 6.80 0.18
N PHE A 35 -4.78 7.63 -0.22
CA PHE A 35 -3.36 7.41 0.07
C PHE A 35 -2.80 8.55 0.93
N PRO A 36 -2.74 8.39 2.27
CA PRO A 36 -2.16 9.40 3.14
C PRO A 36 -0.69 9.66 2.82
N GLU A 37 -0.29 10.92 2.59
CA GLU A 37 1.10 11.26 2.24
C GLU A 37 2.09 11.04 3.39
N ALA A 38 1.65 11.17 4.64
CA ALA A 38 2.49 11.06 5.83
C ALA A 38 2.72 9.61 6.31
N GLN A 39 2.80 8.64 5.39
CA GLN A 39 3.11 7.25 5.73
C GLN A 39 4.57 7.10 6.15
N SER A 40 4.82 6.31 7.20
CA SER A 40 6.16 6.00 7.69
C SER A 40 6.48 4.50 7.57
N CYS A 41 7.73 4.14 7.80
CA CYS A 41 8.17 2.74 7.74
C CYS A 41 7.43 1.88 8.77
N CYS A 42 6.85 0.75 8.34
CA CYS A 42 6.25 -0.22 9.25
C CYS A 42 7.26 -1.03 10.07
N GLY A 43 8.56 -0.97 9.74
CA GLY A 43 9.63 -1.72 10.40
C GLY A 43 9.64 -3.21 10.08
N GLN A 44 8.78 -3.67 9.16
CA GLN A 44 8.60 -5.10 8.87
C GLN A 44 9.87 -5.81 8.39
N PRO A 45 10.74 -5.22 7.53
CA PRO A 45 12.01 -5.86 7.18
C PRO A 45 12.89 -6.14 8.40
N GLN A 46 13.03 -5.18 9.31
CA GLN A 46 13.84 -5.33 10.53
C GLN A 46 13.17 -6.27 11.54
N PHE A 47 11.85 -6.24 11.67
CA PHE A 47 11.11 -7.13 12.56
C PHE A 47 11.22 -8.61 12.12
N ASN A 48 11.27 -8.86 10.82
CA ASN A 48 11.36 -10.21 10.27
C ASN A 48 12.78 -10.80 10.28
N THR A 49 13.81 -10.00 10.60
CA THR A 49 15.22 -10.45 10.58
C THR A 49 15.69 -11.11 11.88
N GLY A 50 14.85 -11.19 12.91
CA GLY A 50 15.16 -11.82 14.20
C GLY A 50 15.68 -10.85 15.25
#